data_AF-A0A7J3EGW7-F1
#
_entry.id   AF-A0A7J3EGW7-F1
#
_cell.length_a   1.000
_cell.length_b   1.000
_cell.length_c   1.000
_cell.angle_alpha   90.00
_cell.angle_beta   90.00
_cell.angle_gamma   90.00
#
_symmetry.space_group_name_H-M   'P 1'
#
loop_
_entity.id
_entity.type
_entity.pdbx_description
1 polymer ?
#
loop_
_entity_poly.entity_id
_entity_poly.type
_entity_poly.pdbx_seq_one_letter_code
_entity_poly.pdbx_strand_id
1 'polypeptide(L)'
;MDSVRLANILLYPLMTEKAVNLIESQNTLTFIVDVKASKSDIKRAFERFFNVKVLKVRTVVMPDGRKRAYIVLSPEYSASDIAVRLGIL
;
A
#
# COMPACT_ATOMS: atom_id res chain seq x y z
N MET A 1 9.48 -9.81 -20.56
CA MET A 1 9.79 -8.59 -19.79
C MET A 1 8.48 -7.99 -19.31
N ASP A 2 7.97 -8.16 -18.08
CA ASP A 2 8.48 -8.73 -16.84
C ASP A 2 7.27 -9.26 -16.04
N SER A 3 6.76 -10.45 -16.39
CA SER A 3 5.62 -11.08 -15.69
C SER A 3 5.98 -11.65 -14.31
N VAL A 4 7.24 -11.52 -13.88
CA VAL A 4 7.82 -12.28 -12.76
C VAL A 4 7.94 -11.47 -11.46
N ARG A 5 7.74 -10.14 -11.47
CA ARG A 5 8.08 -9.29 -10.31
C ARG A 5 6.90 -8.75 -9.49
N LEU A 6 5.64 -9.06 -9.84
CA LEU A 6 4.50 -8.58 -9.03
C LEU A 6 4.46 -9.21 -7.65
N ALA A 7 4.94 -10.46 -7.51
CA ALA A 7 4.82 -11.26 -6.30
C ALA A 7 5.59 -10.72 -5.09
N ASN A 8 6.60 -9.86 -5.28
CA ASN A 8 7.47 -9.37 -4.19
C ASN A 8 7.39 -7.86 -3.96
N ILE A 9 6.41 -7.15 -4.53
CA ILE A 9 6.34 -5.68 -4.39
C ILE A 9 5.79 -5.27 -3.03
N LEU A 10 4.69 -5.89 -2.60
CA LEU A 10 4.01 -5.58 -1.33
C LEU A 10 4.48 -6.60 -0.28
N LEU A 11 5.20 -6.14 0.75
CA LEU A 11 5.76 -7.05 1.76
C LEU A 11 4.78 -7.25 2.91
N TYR A 12 4.42 -6.20 3.64
CA TYR A 12 3.45 -6.27 4.73
C TYR A 12 2.85 -4.89 5.05
N PRO A 13 1.61 -4.83 5.60
CA PRO A 13 1.01 -3.59 6.05
C PRO A 13 1.65 -3.07 7.34
N LEU A 14 1.65 -1.76 7.53
CA LEU A 14 2.06 -1.14 8.80
C LEU A 14 0.83 -0.89 9.68
N MET A 15 0.90 -1.37 10.93
CA MET A 15 -0.18 -1.32 11.92
C MET A 15 0.11 -0.30 13.05
N THR A 16 0.79 0.81 12.75
CA THR A 16 1.07 1.84 13.76
C THR A 16 -0.14 2.75 13.95
N GLU A 17 -0.29 3.42 15.10
CA GLU A 17 -1.39 4.37 15.36
C GLU A 17 -1.50 5.43 14.26
N LYS A 18 -0.35 5.91 13.77
CA LYS A 18 -0.29 6.85 12.65
C LYS A 18 -0.83 6.24 11.35
N ALA A 19 -0.57 4.95 11.10
CA ALA A 19 -1.10 4.26 9.93
C ALA A 19 -2.62 4.05 10.07
N VAL A 20 -3.13 3.71 11.26
CA VAL A 20 -4.56 3.60 11.54
C VAL A 20 -5.27 4.93 11.31
N ASN A 21 -4.73 6.04 11.84
CA ASN A 21 -5.30 7.37 11.58
C ASN A 21 -5.33 7.74 10.08
N LEU A 22 -4.34 7.31 9.29
CA LEU A 22 -4.33 7.55 7.83
C LEU A 22 -5.40 6.73 7.09
N ILE A 23 -5.76 5.56 7.60
CA ILE A 23 -6.83 4.74 7.06
C ILE A 23 -8.16 5.48 7.23
N GLU A 24 -8.43 5.99 8.44
CA GLU A 24 -9.68 6.67 8.79
C GLU A 24 -9.80 8.07 8.16
N SER A 25 -8.74 8.88 8.23
CA SER A 25 -8.80 10.30 7.83
C SER A 25 -8.53 10.56 6.35
N GLN A 26 -7.76 9.69 5.69
CA GLN A 26 -7.23 9.95 4.35
C GLN A 26 -7.47 8.82 3.36
N ASN A 27 -8.26 7.80 3.71
CA ASN A 27 -8.49 6.63 2.87
C ASN A 27 -7.18 6.03 2.35
N THR A 28 -6.17 5.97 3.22
CA THR A 28 -4.77 5.67 2.86
C THR A 28 -4.25 4.47 3.63
N LEU A 29 -3.79 3.45 2.89
CA LEU A 29 -3.10 2.29 3.46
C LEU A 29 -1.59 2.48 3.44
N THR A 30 -0.93 2.04 4.50
CA THR A 30 0.53 2.12 4.62
C THR A 30 1.13 0.72 4.56
N PHE A 31 2.07 0.50 3.64
CA PHE A 31 2.75 -0.77 3.44
C PHE A 31 4.27 -0.61 3.45
N ILE A 32 4.97 -1.65 3.89
CA ILE A 32 6.37 -1.86 3.54
C ILE A 32 6.43 -2.58 2.19
N VAL A 33 7.29 -2.10 1.31
CA VAL A 33 7.43 -2.54 -0.08
C VAL A 33 8.89 -2.78 -0.43
N ASP A 34 9.14 -3.49 -1.52
CA ASP A 34 10.50 -3.68 -2.04
C ASP A 34 11.15 -2.33 -2.41
N VAL A 35 12.40 -2.14 -2.00
CA VAL A 35 13.18 -0.90 -2.23
C VAL A 35 13.39 -0.62 -3.72
N LYS A 36 13.38 -1.64 -4.57
CA LYS A 36 13.48 -1.52 -6.03
C LYS A 36 12.14 -1.24 -6.70
N ALA A 37 11.02 -1.36 -6.00
CA ALA A 37 9.69 -1.14 -6.59
C ALA A 37 9.46 0.34 -6.93
N SER A 38 8.99 0.60 -8.16
CA SER A 38 8.53 1.92 -8.57
C SER A 38 7.10 2.19 -8.08
N LYS A 39 6.69 3.48 -8.07
CA LYS A 39 5.31 3.86 -7.73
C LYS A 39 4.28 3.19 -8.65
N SER A 40 4.61 3.03 -9.92
CA SER A 40 3.75 2.38 -10.92
C SER A 40 3.62 0.87 -10.67
N ASP A 41 4.67 0.23 -10.18
CA ASP A 41 4.65 -1.19 -9.81
C ASP A 41 3.79 -1.42 -8.57
N ILE A 42 3.98 -0.60 -7.53
CA ILE A 42 3.19 -0.63 -6.30
C ILE A 42 1.71 -0.41 -6.62
N LYS A 43 1.39 0.58 -7.46
CA LYS A 43 0.02 0.83 -7.91
C LYS A 43 -0.59 -0.41 -8.57
N ARG A 44 0.07 -0.94 -9.61
CA ARG A 44 -0.43 -2.09 -10.38
C ARG A 44 -0.57 -3.35 -9.52
N ALA A 45 0.39 -3.61 -8.63
CA ALA A 45 0.34 -4.74 -7.71
C ALA A 45 -0.86 -4.60 -6.76
N PHE A 46 -0.99 -3.44 -6.11
CA PHE A 46 -2.04 -3.21 -5.12
C PHE A 46 -3.45 -3.30 -5.74
N GLU A 47 -3.65 -2.66 -6.90
CA GLU A 47 -4.92 -2.72 -7.62
C GLU A 47 -5.28 -4.16 -8.02
N ARG A 48 -4.31 -4.98 -8.43
CA ARG A 48 -4.54 -6.40 -8.79
C ARG A 48 -4.83 -7.29 -7.59
N PHE A 49 -4.08 -7.14 -6.49
CA PHE A 49 -4.23 -7.99 -5.31
C PHE A 49 -5.55 -7.74 -4.57
N PHE A 50 -5.94 -6.46 -4.44
CA PHE A 50 -7.12 -6.07 -3.67
C PHE A 50 -8.35 -5.77 -4.54
N ASN A 51 -8.21 -5.81 -5.87
CA ASN A 51 -9.26 -5.48 -6.83
C ASN A 51 -9.89 -4.09 -6.59
N VAL A 52 -9.03 -3.10 -6.36
CA VAL A 52 -9.43 -1.70 -6.07
C VAL A 52 -8.77 -0.72 -7.03
N LYS A 53 -9.19 0.56 -6.98
CA LYS A 53 -8.54 1.65 -7.70
C LYS A 53 -7.71 2.51 -6.76
N VAL A 54 -6.46 2.75 -7.16
CA VAL A 54 -5.51 3.60 -6.41
C VAL A 54 -5.44 4.97 -7.07
N LEU A 55 -5.77 6.00 -6.29
CA LEU A 55 -5.68 7.39 -6.71
C LEU A 55 -4.22 7.82 -6.83
N LYS A 56 -3.42 7.58 -5.78
CA LYS A 56 -2.04 8.07 -5.69
C LYS A 56 -1.18 7.17 -4.81
N VAL A 57 0.07 7.00 -5.21
CA VAL A 57 1.10 6.32 -4.40
C VAL A 57 2.19 7.32 -4.01
N ARG A 58 2.49 7.40 -2.72
CA ARG A 58 3.62 8.15 -2.16
C ARG A 58 4.59 7.16 -1.54
N THR A 59 5.89 7.34 -1.69
CA THR A 59 6.91 6.40 -1.18
C THR A 59 8.01 7.15 -0.47
N VAL A 60 8.55 6.58 0.59
CA VAL A 60 9.74 7.08 1.30
C VAL A 60 10.65 5.90 1.63
N VAL A 61 11.95 6.04 1.42
CA VAL A 61 12.95 5.08 1.90
C VAL A 61 13.34 5.51 3.31
N MET A 62 13.17 4.62 4.27
CA MET A 62 13.46 4.85 5.67
C MET A 62 14.97 4.65 5.95
N PRO A 63 15.52 5.22 7.04
CA PRO A 63 16.93 5.06 7.38
C PRO A 63 17.37 3.61 7.62
N ASP A 64 16.43 2.73 7.98
CA ASP A 64 16.65 1.29 8.16
C ASP A 64 16.73 0.51 6.83
N GLY A 65 16.69 1.21 5.69
CA GLY A 65 16.76 0.63 4.36
C GLY A 65 15.44 0.07 3.85
N ARG A 66 14.34 0.13 4.61
CA ARG A 66 13.01 -0.31 4.14
C ARG A 66 12.32 0.80 3.35
N LYS A 67 11.59 0.44 2.30
CA LYS A 67 10.73 1.40 1.58
C LYS A 67 9.31 1.32 2.13
N ARG A 68 8.78 2.46 2.54
CA ARG A 68 7.39 2.64 2.96
C ARG A 68 6.60 3.26 1.82
N ALA A 69 5.42 2.72 1.55
CA ALA A 69 4.46 3.23 0.60
C ALA A 69 3.16 3.66 1.31
N TYR A 70 2.67 4.84 0.98
CA TYR A 70 1.33 5.33 1.31
C TYR A 70 0.49 5.26 0.05
N ILE A 71 -0.59 4.48 0.11
CA ILE A 71 -1.43 4.13 -1.04
C ILE A 71 -2.81 4.74 -0.78
N VAL A 72 -3.12 5.80 -1.52
CA VAL A 72 -4.40 6.51 -1.43
C VAL A 72 -5.37 5.84 -2.38
N LEU A 73 -6.52 5.40 -1.88
CA LEU A 73 -7.54 4.74 -2.69
C LEU A 73 -8.49 5.77 -3.33
N SER A 74 -9.13 5.36 -4.43
CA SER A 74 -10.28 6.10 -4.99
C SER A 74 -11.39 6.18 -3.93
N PRO A 75 -12.16 7.28 -3.84
CA PRO A 75 -13.27 7.43 -2.88
C PRO A 75 -14.36 6.36 -3.05
N GLU A 76 -14.38 5.64 -4.17
CA GLU A 76 -15.28 4.51 -4.41
C GLU A 76 -14.93 3.26 -3.58
N TYR A 77 -13.73 3.23 -2.98
CA TYR A 77 -13.23 2.11 -2.16
C TYR A 77 -12.83 2.60 -0.76
N SER A 78 -13.09 1.76 0.25
CA SER A 78 -12.76 2.03 1.66
C SER A 78 -11.45 1.35 2.07
N ALA A 79 -10.49 2.14 2.55
CA ALA A 79 -9.26 1.64 3.15
C ALA A 79 -9.52 0.87 4.43
N SER A 80 -10.53 1.26 5.21
CA SER A 80 -10.93 0.60 6.45
C SER A 80 -11.42 -0.82 6.18
N ASP A 81 -12.22 -1.03 5.15
CA ASP A 81 -12.75 -2.35 4.80
C ASP A 81 -11.61 -3.30 4.38
N ILE A 82 -10.62 -2.79 3.65
CA ILE A 82 -9.43 -3.56 3.29
C ILE A 82 -8.58 -3.85 4.53
N ALA A 83 -8.47 -2.90 5.46
CA ALA A 83 -7.72 -3.08 6.70
C ALA A 83 -8.34 -4.18 7.59
N VAL A 84 -9.67 -4.23 7.69
CA VAL A 84 -10.42 -5.30 8.39
C VAL A 84 -10.18 -6.65 7.72
N ARG A 85 -10.25 -6.70 6.38
CA ARG A 85 -9.95 -7.94 5.62
C ARG A 85 -8.51 -8.43 5.79
N LEU A 86 -7.59 -7.51 6.08
CA LEU A 86 -6.19 -7.80 6.38
C LEU A 86 -5.94 -8.14 7.86
N GLY A 87 -6.94 -8.02 8.73
CA GLY A 87 -6.81 -8.26 10.18
C GLY A 87 -5.96 -7.20 10.90
N ILE A 88 -5.94 -5.97 10.40
CA ILE A 88 -5.21 -4.83 11.00
C ILE A 88 -6.07 -4.06 12.00
N LEU A 89 -7.39 -4.04 11.77
CA LEU A 89 -8.39 -3.28 12.50
C LEU A 89 -9.42 -4.22 13.14
#